data_AF-A0AB74DF75-F1
#
_entry.id   AF-A0AB74DF75-F1
#
_cell.length_a   1.000
_cell.length_b   1.000
_cell.length_c   1.000
_cell.angle_alpha   90.00
_cell.angle_beta   90.00
_cell.angle_gamma   90.00
#
_symmetry.space_group_name_H-M   'P 1'
#
loop_
_entity.id
_entity.type
_entity.pdbx_description
1 polymer ?
#
loop_
_entity_poly.entity_id
_entity_poly.type
_entity_poly.pdbx_seq_one_letter_code
_entity_poly.pdbx_strand_id
1 'polypeptide(L)'
;MFSLSGFPRLAESAFWRENIVPDEINRRTHLLAHHVVLRIGGTTAAIKQVFNSEREFNIYQVVVQLCPNHLVFPNCALQSIMSYDRLKELVDQDDFGYYLRASVDIVVVSSTTYLPMLAIEVDSPWHDTDRQQVRDERKDRLFSTAGIPFLRLRPLGRPTPEVVRAEVASHIAELVSALRSDIPGYDQAQGLLRDLAEPNN
;
A
#
# COMPACT_ATOMS: atom_id res chain seq x y z
N MET A 1 -61.31 32.51 7.62
CA MET A 1 -60.37 32.78 8.74
C MET A 1 -60.84 31.94 9.92
N PHE A 2 -60.32 30.73 10.08
CA PHE A 2 -60.72 29.83 11.17
C PHE A 2 -59.51 29.54 12.05
N SER A 3 -59.66 29.87 13.32
CA SER A 3 -58.78 29.51 14.43
C SER A 3 -59.42 28.35 15.17
N LEU A 4 -58.68 27.30 15.48
CA LEU A 4 -58.86 26.50 16.70
C LEU A 4 -57.51 25.90 17.13
N SER A 5 -57.21 26.14 18.39
CA SER A 5 -56.12 25.62 19.21
C SER A 5 -56.32 24.15 19.59
N GLY A 6 -55.23 23.40 19.79
CA GLY A 6 -55.28 22.11 20.49
C GLY A 6 -54.03 21.23 20.37
N PHE A 7 -53.28 21.14 21.49
CA PHE A 7 -52.37 20.05 21.92
C PHE A 7 -50.96 19.90 21.30
N PRO A 8 -49.97 19.38 22.05
CA PRO A 8 -49.44 19.84 23.34
C PRO A 8 -47.93 20.17 23.25
N ARG A 9 -47.42 20.98 24.19
CA ARG A 9 -45.97 21.09 24.47
C ARG A 9 -45.46 19.71 24.89
N LEU A 10 -44.63 19.08 24.07
CA LEU A 10 -43.76 17.99 24.52
C LEU A 10 -42.38 18.55 24.79
N ALA A 11 -41.97 18.34 26.03
CA ALA A 11 -40.74 18.77 26.64
C ALA A 11 -39.51 18.34 25.83
N GLU A 12 -38.49 19.19 25.90
CA GLU A 12 -37.10 18.83 25.73
C GLU A 12 -36.81 17.50 26.42
N SER A 13 -36.74 16.41 25.64
CA SER A 13 -36.17 15.16 26.10
C SER A 13 -34.81 15.04 25.44
N ALA A 14 -33.80 15.35 26.24
CA ALA A 14 -32.40 15.06 26.00
C ALA A 14 -32.26 13.56 25.68
N PHE A 15 -32.12 13.22 24.40
CA PHE A 15 -31.66 11.90 23.98
C PHE A 15 -31.04 12.04 22.58
N TRP A 16 -29.84 11.47 22.41
CA TRP A 16 -28.94 11.58 21.25
C TRP A 16 -27.98 12.78 21.20
N ARG A 17 -27.14 12.92 22.24
CA ARG A 17 -25.69 13.12 22.00
C ARG A 17 -24.98 11.82 22.33
N GLU A 18 -25.21 10.80 21.52
CA GLU A 18 -24.25 9.69 21.49
C GLU A 18 -23.08 10.14 20.64
N ASN A 19 -21.93 10.29 21.31
CA ASN A 19 -20.63 10.36 20.67
C ASN A 19 -20.42 9.04 19.92
N ILE A 20 -20.85 9.00 18.66
CA ILE A 20 -20.49 7.90 17.78
C ILE A 20 -19.00 8.06 17.50
N VAL A 21 -18.21 7.21 18.15
CA VAL A 21 -16.77 7.12 17.93
C VAL A 21 -16.54 6.77 16.45
N PRO A 22 -15.72 7.52 15.70
CA PRO A 22 -15.48 7.29 14.27
C PRO A 22 -15.14 5.83 13.91
N ASP A 23 -14.48 5.11 14.82
CA ASP A 23 -14.15 3.70 14.70
C ASP A 23 -15.35 2.77 14.55
N GLU A 24 -16.49 3.06 15.20
CA GLU A 24 -17.68 2.21 15.14
C GLU A 24 -18.43 2.36 13.82
N ILE A 25 -18.45 3.59 13.24
CA ILE A 25 -18.99 3.83 11.89
C ILE A 25 -18.11 3.15 10.85
N ASN A 26 -16.78 3.26 10.98
CA ASN A 26 -15.84 2.67 10.04
C ASN A 26 -15.93 1.14 10.07
N ARG A 27 -16.03 0.55 11.29
CA ARG A 27 -16.22 -0.89 11.49
C ARG A 27 -17.56 -1.37 10.91
N ARG A 28 -18.66 -0.64 11.12
CA ARG A 28 -19.98 -0.97 10.53
C ARG A 28 -19.99 -0.88 9.00
N THR A 29 -19.33 0.13 8.43
CA THR A 29 -19.22 0.31 6.98
C THR A 29 -18.39 -0.81 6.33
N HIS A 30 -17.28 -1.20 6.97
CA HIS A 30 -16.45 -2.32 6.53
C HIS A 30 -17.20 -3.67 6.60
N LEU A 31 -17.95 -3.90 7.68
CA LEU A 31 -18.79 -5.10 7.83
C LEU A 31 -19.91 -5.14 6.78
N LEU A 32 -20.53 -4.01 6.44
CA LEU A 32 -21.54 -3.93 5.39
C LEU A 32 -20.95 -4.20 4.00
N ALA A 33 -19.79 -3.63 3.67
CA ALA A 33 -19.09 -3.91 2.42
C ALA A 33 -18.73 -5.40 2.31
N HIS A 34 -18.18 -5.98 3.37
CA HIS A 34 -17.88 -7.41 3.46
C HIS A 34 -19.14 -8.29 3.30
N HIS A 35 -20.24 -7.94 3.98
CA HIS A 35 -21.51 -8.66 3.88
C HIS A 35 -22.17 -8.53 2.49
N VAL A 36 -22.07 -7.38 1.82
CA VAL A 36 -22.58 -7.18 0.46
C VAL A 36 -21.78 -8.01 -0.54
N VAL A 37 -20.44 -7.97 -0.44
CA VAL A 37 -19.53 -8.76 -1.28
C VAL A 37 -19.80 -10.26 -1.13
N LEU A 38 -19.99 -10.75 0.09
CA LEU A 38 -20.31 -12.16 0.35
C LEU A 38 -21.75 -12.54 -0.06
N ARG A 39 -22.74 -11.66 0.10
CA ARG A 39 -24.13 -11.97 -0.32
C ARG A 39 -24.32 -12.02 -1.83
N ILE A 40 -23.53 -11.28 -2.60
CA ILE A 40 -23.60 -11.32 -4.08
C ILE A 40 -22.97 -12.62 -4.63
N GLY A 41 -22.07 -13.28 -3.89
CA GLY A 41 -21.34 -14.47 -4.36
C GLY A 41 -21.57 -15.79 -3.60
N GLY A 42 -22.21 -15.79 -2.43
CA GLY A 42 -22.29 -16.98 -1.57
C GLY A 42 -20.90 -17.54 -1.20
N THR A 43 -20.82 -18.83 -0.85
CA THR A 43 -19.57 -19.60 -0.65
C THR A 43 -18.76 -19.82 -1.95
N THR A 44 -19.21 -19.26 -3.06
CA THR A 44 -18.67 -19.35 -4.43
C THR A 44 -18.03 -18.04 -4.92
N ALA A 45 -17.91 -17.03 -4.07
CA ALA A 45 -17.30 -15.76 -4.45
C ALA A 45 -15.83 -15.99 -4.87
N ALA A 46 -15.50 -15.77 -6.14
CA ALA A 46 -14.15 -15.79 -6.68
C ALA A 46 -13.34 -14.55 -6.26
N ILE A 47 -13.38 -14.24 -4.97
CA ILE A 47 -12.85 -13.02 -4.35
C ILE A 47 -11.80 -13.44 -3.34
N LYS A 48 -10.60 -12.85 -3.46
CA LYS A 48 -9.51 -13.05 -2.51
C LYS A 48 -9.32 -11.81 -1.64
N GLN A 49 -8.80 -12.00 -0.43
CA GLN A 49 -8.26 -10.89 0.34
C GLN A 49 -7.01 -10.34 -0.37
N VAL A 50 -6.78 -9.04 -0.21
CA VAL A 50 -5.64 -8.33 -0.80
C VAL A 50 -4.33 -8.72 -0.10
N PHE A 51 -4.38 -8.82 1.23
CA PHE A 51 -3.27 -9.25 2.08
C PHE A 51 -3.44 -10.72 2.44
N ASN A 52 -2.34 -11.47 2.42
CA ASN A 52 -2.34 -12.89 2.79
C ASN A 52 -1.93 -13.10 4.26
N SER A 53 -1.46 -12.04 4.93
CA SER A 53 -1.09 -12.08 6.34
C SER A 53 -1.41 -10.78 7.08
N GLU A 54 -1.67 -10.88 8.39
CA GLU A 54 -1.81 -9.72 9.28
C GLU A 54 -0.53 -8.87 9.31
N ARG A 55 0.63 -9.51 9.12
CA ARG A 55 1.93 -8.85 9.01
C ARG A 55 2.00 -7.93 7.79
N GLU A 56 1.64 -8.41 6.60
CA GLU A 56 1.58 -7.59 5.39
C GLU A 56 0.65 -6.39 5.58
N PHE A 57 -0.52 -6.61 6.19
CA PHE A 57 -1.48 -5.54 6.46
C PHE A 57 -0.91 -4.47 7.41
N ASN A 58 -0.27 -4.88 8.51
CA ASN A 58 0.31 -3.95 9.48
C ASN A 58 1.45 -3.12 8.86
N ILE A 59 2.33 -3.74 8.06
CA ILE A 59 3.40 -3.03 7.35
C ILE A 59 2.81 -2.06 6.34
N TYR A 60 1.79 -2.48 5.58
CA TYR A 60 1.08 -1.59 4.67
C TYR A 60 0.52 -0.35 5.37
N GLN A 61 -0.12 -0.52 6.54
CA GLN A 61 -0.62 0.63 7.31
C GLN A 61 0.49 1.60 7.72
N VAL A 62 1.67 1.09 8.13
CA VAL A 62 2.83 1.93 8.45
C VAL A 62 3.31 2.70 7.22
N VAL A 63 3.39 2.05 6.05
CA VAL A 63 3.78 2.71 4.79
C VAL A 63 2.78 3.80 4.39
N VAL A 64 1.47 3.55 4.52
CA VAL A 64 0.44 4.57 4.24
C VAL A 64 0.59 5.78 5.17
N GLN A 65 0.87 5.56 6.46
CA GLN A 65 1.08 6.65 7.42
C GLN A 65 2.36 7.44 7.15
N LEU A 66 3.39 6.78 6.63
CA LEU A 66 4.64 7.43 6.24
C LEU A 66 4.49 8.26 4.99
N CYS A 67 3.69 7.79 4.02
CA CYS A 67 3.56 8.43 2.73
C CYS A 67 2.17 9.06 2.52
N PRO A 68 1.71 10.00 3.38
CA PRO A 68 0.33 10.49 3.37
C PRO A 68 -0.05 11.25 2.08
N ASN A 69 0.94 11.82 1.38
CA ASN A 69 0.75 12.55 0.13
C ASN A 69 0.93 11.68 -1.12
N HIS A 70 1.07 10.35 -0.96
CA HIS A 70 1.34 9.42 -2.05
C HIS A 70 0.23 8.37 -2.16
N LEU A 71 0.13 7.76 -3.33
CA LEU A 71 -0.74 6.61 -3.53
C LEU A 71 0.03 5.36 -3.13
N VAL A 72 -0.57 4.50 -2.30
CA VAL A 72 0.04 3.24 -1.86
C VAL A 72 -0.84 2.09 -2.32
N PHE A 73 -0.30 1.23 -3.16
CA PHE A 73 -1.02 0.10 -3.73
C PHE A 73 -0.49 -1.23 -3.16
N PRO A 74 -1.35 -2.03 -2.50
CA PRO A 74 -0.98 -3.37 -2.07
C PRO A 74 -1.16 -4.40 -3.19
N ASN A 75 -0.37 -5.49 -3.15
CA ASN A 75 -0.49 -6.66 -4.03
C ASN A 75 -0.56 -6.28 -5.52
N CYS A 76 0.43 -5.51 -5.97
CA CYS A 76 0.43 -4.94 -7.31
C CYS A 76 1.08 -5.90 -8.31
N ALA A 77 0.40 -6.22 -9.42
CA ALA A 77 1.00 -6.95 -10.52
C ALA A 77 2.10 -6.09 -11.17
N LEU A 78 3.24 -6.69 -11.55
CA LEU A 78 4.32 -5.91 -12.17
C LEU A 78 3.88 -5.21 -13.46
N GLN A 79 2.92 -5.79 -14.17
CA GLN A 79 2.31 -5.24 -15.38
C GLN A 79 1.58 -3.92 -15.16
N SER A 80 1.17 -3.63 -13.92
CA SER A 80 0.49 -2.38 -13.57
C SER A 80 1.45 -1.21 -13.38
N ILE A 81 2.76 -1.49 -13.22
CA ILE A 81 3.76 -0.49 -12.86
C ILE A 81 4.97 -0.48 -13.81
N MET A 82 5.14 -1.50 -14.65
CA MET A 82 6.19 -1.60 -15.66
C MET A 82 5.60 -1.70 -17.06
N SER A 83 6.29 -1.12 -18.05
CA SER A 83 5.84 -1.16 -19.44
C SER A 83 6.04 -2.54 -20.06
N TYR A 84 4.95 -3.15 -20.55
CA TYR A 84 4.99 -4.43 -21.26
C TYR A 84 5.97 -4.40 -22.45
N ASP A 85 5.83 -3.42 -23.34
CA ASP A 85 6.62 -3.35 -24.58
C ASP A 85 8.11 -3.15 -24.25
N ARG A 86 8.43 -2.24 -23.32
CA ARG A 86 9.81 -1.99 -22.92
C ARG A 86 10.44 -3.20 -22.25
N LEU A 87 9.73 -3.89 -21.35
CA LEU A 87 10.27 -5.08 -20.70
C LEU A 87 10.48 -6.22 -21.71
N LYS A 88 9.57 -6.40 -22.66
CA LYS A 88 9.72 -7.42 -23.71
C LYS A 88 10.99 -7.24 -24.55
N GLU A 89 11.42 -6.00 -24.74
CA GLU A 89 12.65 -5.65 -25.47
C GLU A 89 13.92 -5.75 -24.61
N LEU A 90 13.80 -5.46 -23.30
CA LEU A 90 14.95 -5.25 -22.42
C LEU A 90 15.38 -6.49 -21.63
N VAL A 91 14.52 -7.49 -21.46
CA VAL A 91 14.84 -8.71 -20.70
C VAL A 91 14.73 -9.98 -21.54
N ASP A 92 15.31 -11.08 -21.06
CA ASP A 92 15.18 -12.38 -21.73
C ASP A 92 13.77 -12.98 -21.60
N GLN A 93 13.53 -14.07 -22.32
CA GLN A 93 12.21 -14.71 -22.38
C GLN A 93 11.75 -15.28 -21.03
N ASP A 94 12.68 -15.74 -20.19
CA ASP A 94 12.37 -16.34 -18.89
C ASP A 94 11.98 -15.27 -17.86
N ASP A 95 12.74 -14.18 -17.82
CA ASP A 95 12.48 -13.00 -16.99
C ASP A 95 11.20 -12.31 -17.45
N PHE A 96 10.96 -12.19 -18.76
CA PHE A 96 9.70 -11.68 -19.30
C PHE A 96 8.51 -12.57 -18.91
N GLY A 97 8.67 -13.89 -19.03
CA GLY A 97 7.65 -14.84 -18.60
C GLY A 97 7.35 -14.74 -17.10
N TYR A 98 8.37 -14.50 -16.28
CA TYR A 98 8.21 -14.27 -14.85
C TYR A 98 7.49 -12.95 -14.55
N TYR A 99 7.88 -11.85 -15.21
CA TYR A 99 7.23 -10.54 -15.13
C TYR A 99 5.71 -10.63 -15.32
N LEU A 100 5.22 -11.41 -16.28
CA LEU A 100 3.79 -11.55 -16.58
C LEU A 100 2.96 -12.21 -15.46
N ARG A 101 3.60 -12.86 -14.50
CA ARG A 101 2.92 -13.58 -13.41
C ARG A 101 3.32 -13.08 -12.02
N ALA A 102 4.27 -12.17 -11.96
CA ALA A 102 4.82 -11.67 -10.70
C ALA A 102 4.01 -10.47 -10.18
N SER A 103 3.98 -10.36 -8.86
CA SER A 103 3.46 -9.23 -8.11
C SER A 103 4.49 -8.77 -7.08
N VAL A 104 4.31 -7.56 -6.58
CA VAL A 104 5.04 -7.00 -5.43
C VAL A 104 4.04 -6.59 -4.35
N ASP A 105 4.45 -6.69 -3.09
CA ASP A 105 3.52 -6.56 -1.96
C ASP A 105 3.00 -5.15 -1.79
N ILE A 106 3.86 -4.13 -1.95
CA ILE A 106 3.49 -2.73 -1.82
C ILE A 106 4.19 -1.90 -2.90
N VAL A 107 3.49 -0.94 -3.48
CA VAL A 107 4.06 0.08 -4.38
C VAL A 107 3.64 1.46 -3.88
N VAL A 108 4.62 2.35 -3.73
CA VAL A 108 4.40 3.78 -3.50
C VAL A 108 4.49 4.50 -4.85
N VAL A 109 3.46 5.29 -5.15
CA VAL A 109 3.27 6.00 -6.42
C VAL A 109 3.09 7.48 -6.13
N SER A 110 3.70 8.33 -6.96
CA SER A 110 3.50 9.77 -6.88
C SER A 110 2.02 10.11 -7.12
N SER A 111 1.40 10.88 -6.23
CA SER A 111 0.05 11.41 -6.45
C SER A 111 0.01 12.50 -7.53
N THR A 112 1.17 13.00 -7.97
CA THR A 112 1.29 14.08 -8.96
C THR A 112 1.64 13.53 -10.35
N THR A 113 2.66 12.68 -10.45
CA THR A 113 3.10 12.12 -11.75
C THR A 113 2.47 10.77 -12.06
N TYR A 114 1.88 10.11 -11.07
CA TYR A 114 1.34 8.76 -11.17
C TYR A 114 2.37 7.70 -11.56
N LEU A 115 3.66 8.00 -11.40
CA LEU A 115 4.76 7.07 -11.64
C LEU A 115 5.14 6.30 -10.35
N PRO A 116 5.54 5.02 -10.46
CA PRO A 116 6.04 4.25 -9.33
C PRO A 116 7.35 4.85 -8.81
N MET A 117 7.41 5.09 -7.50
CA MET A 117 8.57 5.68 -6.83
C MET A 117 9.35 4.64 -6.01
N LEU A 118 8.66 3.64 -5.48
CA LEU A 118 9.24 2.58 -4.68
C LEU A 118 8.35 1.34 -4.72
N ALA A 119 8.97 0.17 -4.89
CA ALA A 119 8.34 -1.12 -4.70
C ALA A 119 8.94 -1.81 -3.47
N ILE A 120 8.10 -2.47 -2.68
CA ILE A 120 8.49 -3.10 -1.42
C ILE A 120 7.97 -4.54 -1.40
N GLU A 121 8.87 -5.48 -1.15
CA GLU A 121 8.53 -6.87 -0.80
C GLU A 121 8.60 -7.03 0.73
N VAL A 122 7.58 -7.65 1.31
CA VAL A 122 7.53 -8.00 2.73
C VAL A 122 7.99 -9.44 2.87
N ASP A 123 9.27 -9.60 3.20
CA ASP A 123 9.87 -10.91 3.31
C ASP A 123 9.61 -11.53 4.70
N SER A 124 9.51 -12.85 4.72
CA SER A 124 9.36 -13.63 5.95
C SER A 124 10.62 -14.47 6.17
N PRO A 125 11.13 -14.58 7.40
CA PRO A 125 12.41 -15.25 7.67
C PRO A 125 12.40 -16.78 7.45
N TRP A 126 11.33 -17.35 6.87
CA TRP A 126 11.11 -18.78 6.80
C TRP A 126 11.38 -19.32 5.38
N HIS A 127 12.48 -20.07 5.27
CA HIS A 127 12.94 -20.91 4.16
C HIS A 127 13.66 -20.23 2.99
N ASP A 128 14.87 -19.71 3.21
CA ASP A 128 15.88 -19.51 2.14
C ASP A 128 16.10 -20.83 1.38
N THR A 129 15.42 -20.98 0.26
CA THR A 129 15.57 -22.11 -0.66
C THR A 129 16.19 -21.58 -1.95
N ASP A 130 16.95 -22.42 -2.65
CA ASP A 130 17.54 -22.04 -3.96
C ASP A 130 16.46 -21.49 -4.92
N ARG A 131 15.23 -21.99 -4.81
CA ARG A 131 14.08 -21.51 -5.60
C ARG A 131 13.64 -20.08 -5.23
N GLN A 132 13.69 -19.70 -3.96
CA GLN A 132 13.40 -18.32 -3.55
C GLN A 132 14.49 -17.39 -4.03
N GLN A 133 15.76 -17.76 -3.84
CA GLN A 133 16.89 -16.96 -4.28
C GLN A 133 16.86 -16.66 -5.78
N VAL A 134 16.59 -17.68 -6.62
CA VAL A 134 16.43 -17.46 -8.07
C VAL A 134 15.26 -16.53 -8.40
N ARG A 135 14.14 -16.61 -7.66
CA ARG A 135 12.99 -15.70 -7.86
C ARG A 135 13.30 -14.27 -7.41
N ASP A 136 14.10 -14.13 -6.36
CA ASP A 136 14.55 -12.86 -5.85
C ASP A 136 15.49 -12.18 -6.82
N GLU A 137 16.50 -12.89 -7.32
CA GLU A 137 17.41 -12.37 -8.33
C GLU A 137 16.67 -11.94 -9.61
N ARG A 138 15.62 -12.68 -10.00
CA ARG A 138 14.75 -12.30 -11.13
C ARG A 138 14.01 -10.99 -10.87
N LYS A 139 13.42 -10.82 -9.68
CA LYS A 139 12.77 -9.56 -9.30
C LYS A 139 13.77 -8.41 -9.32
N ASP A 140 14.96 -8.60 -8.78
CA ASP A 140 16.00 -7.57 -8.73
C ASP A 140 16.39 -7.09 -10.12
N ARG A 141 16.59 -8.01 -11.06
CA ARG A 141 16.86 -7.66 -12.46
C ARG A 141 15.71 -6.88 -13.10
N LEU A 142 14.46 -7.32 -12.88
CA LEU A 142 13.28 -6.66 -13.45
C LEU A 142 13.11 -5.23 -12.92
N PHE A 143 13.22 -5.03 -11.61
CA PHE A 143 13.11 -3.70 -11.00
C PHE A 143 14.28 -2.79 -11.40
N SER A 144 15.49 -3.33 -11.45
CA SER A 144 16.67 -2.60 -11.96
C SER A 144 16.47 -2.19 -13.43
N THR A 145 15.93 -3.07 -14.27
CA THR A 145 15.67 -2.79 -15.69
C THR A 145 14.57 -1.75 -15.88
N ALA A 146 13.53 -1.81 -15.04
CA ALA A 146 12.43 -0.85 -15.06
C ALA A 146 12.83 0.53 -14.50
N GLY A 147 13.98 0.64 -13.83
CA GLY A 147 14.40 1.87 -13.15
C GLY A 147 13.54 2.22 -11.93
N ILE A 148 12.88 1.22 -11.33
CA ILE A 148 12.04 1.40 -10.15
C ILE A 148 12.81 0.92 -8.92
N PRO A 149 13.03 1.79 -7.92
CA PRO A 149 13.59 1.38 -6.64
C PRO A 149 12.86 0.18 -6.02
N PHE A 150 13.59 -0.83 -5.59
CA PHE A 150 13.03 -2.07 -5.02
C PHE A 150 13.66 -2.40 -3.67
N LEU A 151 12.82 -2.51 -2.65
CA LEU A 151 13.19 -2.74 -1.26
C LEU A 151 12.64 -4.07 -0.77
N ARG A 152 13.48 -4.88 -0.13
CA ARG A 152 13.01 -6.02 0.66
C ARG A 152 13.01 -5.65 2.13
N LEU A 153 11.83 -5.58 2.73
CA LEU A 153 11.68 -5.42 4.17
C LEU A 153 11.76 -6.80 4.82
N ARG A 154 12.86 -7.04 5.55
CA ARG A 154 13.07 -8.21 6.42
C ARG A 154 13.03 -7.80 7.89
N PRO A 155 11.84 -7.50 8.45
CA PRO A 155 11.79 -7.19 9.86
C PRO A 155 12.22 -8.40 10.71
N LEU A 156 13.20 -8.19 11.59
CA LEU A 156 13.65 -9.18 12.57
C LEU A 156 12.56 -9.35 13.65
N GLY A 157 12.06 -10.58 13.83
CA GLY A 157 11.07 -10.90 14.85
C GLY A 157 9.68 -10.29 14.59
N ARG A 158 9.02 -9.78 15.64
CA ARG A 158 7.82 -8.96 15.54
C ARG A 158 8.26 -7.50 15.59
N PRO A 159 8.52 -6.83 14.45
CA PRO A 159 9.01 -5.47 14.45
C PRO A 159 7.94 -4.55 15.05
N THR A 160 8.35 -3.57 15.87
CA THR A 160 7.42 -2.52 16.26
C THR A 160 7.16 -1.62 15.06
N PRO A 161 6.01 -0.93 15.00
CA PRO A 161 5.76 0.08 13.98
C PRO A 161 6.88 1.12 13.86
N GLU A 162 7.59 1.44 14.95
CA GLU A 162 8.73 2.38 14.91
C GLU A 162 9.94 1.79 14.20
N VAL A 163 10.23 0.49 14.37
CA VAL A 163 11.32 -0.18 13.66
C VAL A 163 11.04 -0.25 12.18
N VAL A 164 9.82 -0.67 11.78
CA VAL A 164 9.39 -0.65 10.38
C VAL A 164 9.49 0.76 9.81
N ARG A 165 9.10 1.77 10.60
CA ARG A 165 9.17 3.17 10.21
C ARG A 165 10.60 3.63 9.95
N ALA A 166 11.52 3.33 10.87
CA ALA A 166 12.92 3.70 10.74
C ALA A 166 13.60 2.97 9.58
N GLU A 167 13.32 1.67 9.39
CA GLU A 167 13.86 0.90 8.26
C GLU A 167 13.37 1.46 6.93
N VAL A 168 12.06 1.69 6.78
CA VAL A 168 11.49 2.27 5.56
C VAL A 168 12.07 3.67 5.32
N ALA A 169 12.13 4.53 6.33
CA ALA A 169 12.69 5.88 6.17
C ALA A 169 14.17 5.85 5.77
N SER A 170 14.99 4.98 6.39
CA SER A 170 16.42 4.83 6.08
C SER A 170 16.64 4.35 4.65
N HIS A 171 15.88 3.34 4.20
CA HIS A 171 16.05 2.80 2.85
C HIS A 171 15.54 3.76 1.77
N ILE A 172 14.47 4.52 2.03
CA ILE A 172 14.07 5.60 1.13
C ILE A 172 15.19 6.65 1.07
N ALA A 173 15.81 6.99 2.21
CA ALA A 173 16.89 7.98 2.27
C ALA A 173 18.11 7.55 1.44
N GLU A 174 18.52 6.29 1.59
CA GLU A 174 19.60 5.68 0.81
C GLU A 174 19.30 5.64 -0.69
N LEU A 175 18.09 5.21 -1.07
CA LEU A 175 17.68 5.14 -2.48
C LEU A 175 17.79 6.49 -3.16
N VAL A 176 17.38 7.57 -2.52
CA VAL A 176 17.49 8.91 -3.12
C VAL A 176 18.91 9.42 -3.14
N SER A 177 19.72 9.08 -2.13
CA SER A 177 21.16 9.41 -2.16
C SER A 177 21.87 8.70 -3.32
N ALA A 178 21.37 7.54 -3.72
CA ALA A 178 21.88 6.75 -4.84
C ALA A 178 21.30 7.19 -6.20
N LEU A 179 20.12 7.82 -6.22
CA LEU A 179 19.60 8.43 -7.43
C LEU A 179 20.50 9.62 -7.81
N ARG A 180 20.81 9.75 -9.10
CA ARG A 180 21.55 10.88 -9.63
C ARG A 180 20.59 11.95 -10.12
N SER A 181 21.02 13.21 -10.11
CA SER A 181 20.22 14.35 -10.56
C SER A 181 19.79 14.31 -12.04
N ASP A 182 20.43 13.46 -12.84
CA ASP A 182 20.10 13.22 -14.25
C ASP A 182 19.07 12.09 -14.45
N ILE A 183 18.67 11.38 -13.39
CA ILE A 183 17.66 10.32 -13.47
C ILE A 183 16.26 10.96 -13.46
N PRO A 184 15.38 10.63 -14.42
CA PRO A 184 13.99 11.08 -14.41
C PRO A 184 13.30 10.68 -13.08
N GLY A 185 12.75 11.67 -12.38
CA GLY A 185 12.07 11.47 -11.09
C GLY A 185 12.94 11.69 -9.84
N TYR A 186 14.23 12.05 -10.00
CA TYR A 186 15.11 12.43 -8.89
C TYR A 186 14.50 13.49 -7.97
N ASP A 187 13.97 14.58 -8.54
CA ASP A 187 13.40 15.70 -7.76
C ASP A 187 12.16 15.28 -6.96
N GLN A 188 11.37 14.35 -7.50
CA GLN A 188 10.18 13.81 -6.82
C GLN A 188 10.59 12.90 -5.66
N ALA A 189 11.64 12.09 -5.85
CA ALA A 189 12.19 11.24 -4.81
C ALA A 189 12.82 12.08 -3.66
N GLN A 190 13.54 13.16 -3.98
CA GLN A 190 14.01 14.13 -2.98
C GLN A 190 12.86 14.82 -2.23
N GLY A 191 11.77 15.18 -2.91
CA GLY A 191 10.59 15.77 -2.29
C GLY A 191 9.93 14.84 -1.27
N LEU A 192 9.67 13.58 -1.66
CA LEU A 192 9.11 12.56 -0.76
C LEU A 192 9.96 12.39 0.51
N LEU A 193 11.28 12.48 0.40
CA LEU A 193 12.16 12.37 1.56
C LEU A 193 12.13 13.55 2.51
N ARG A 194 12.04 14.77 2.00
CA ARG A 194 11.83 15.94 2.86
C ARG A 194 10.55 15.79 3.65
N ASP A 195 9.48 15.38 2.99
CA ASP A 195 8.17 15.18 3.61
C ASP A 195 8.17 14.02 4.63
N LEU A 196 8.98 12.99 4.41
CA LEU A 196 9.17 11.86 5.33
C LEU A 196 10.07 12.19 6.53
N ALA A 197 11.06 13.06 6.33
CA ALA A 197 12.06 13.43 7.33
C ALA A 197 11.61 14.59 8.23
N GLU A 198 10.59 15.34 7.83
CA GLU A 198 9.91 16.33 8.68
C GLU A 198 8.74 15.64 9.40
N PRO A 199 8.89 15.25 10.69
CA PRO A 199 7.74 14.81 11.46
C PRO A 199 6.78 16.01 11.56
N ASN A 200 5.53 15.82 11.11
CA ASN A 200 4.43 16.79 11.17
C ASN A 200 4.61 17.83 12.27
N ASN A 201 4.67 19.11 11.88
CA ASN A 201 4.40 20.25 12.76
C ASN A 201 2.94 20.21 13.25
#